data_AF-A0A2W4WT62-F1
#
_entry.id   AF-A0A2W4WT62-F1
#
_cell.length_a   1.000
_cell.length_b   1.000
_cell.length_c   1.000
_cell.angle_alpha   90.00
_cell.angle_beta   90.00
_cell.angle_gamma   90.00
#
_symmetry.space_group_name_H-M   'P 1'
#
loop_
_entity.id
_entity.type
_entity.pdbx_description
1 polymer ?
#
loop_
_entity_poly.entity_id
_entity_poly.type
_entity_poly.pdbx_seq_one_letter_code
_entity_poly.pdbx_strand_id
1 'polypeptide(L)'
;MRLAAWRDRSEHLLLRVMSRSPKMRRPWKISAPRILIAFLLCFVIYIMGAGLRTATTAIFAQTNPETAGNTAGASVSKAIVKKSTAPDVNPLAMSNLVPFPSNVALPMRVGVALFVNSINKINEATNTFESQFDIRYVWNDPRLAFDTSEMGTNRLEFGQEAAVAKLATIWNPQIKITNIIEKDAQISPGLFIHYNGEVELIQRVKATFESKLALDAFPFDTQSLLVAMLSSKYNTNQIALSQDQEDLNASGLDLDLKVNGWNPQGISFKMSQTRAWNGAFLRQIEAHVAMKRIPNAILGSIFTPFLLTLIVPTIFTFFANVDLAPRLVAWSGSILALVALTFTFSVRYPWLGSNSLVSQVFTAGHAYQLISVLLSITLFNPDVARRMDRFIVAELVSYLRWLVPVGFLGVLITKSLLTAFDW
;
A
#
# COMPACT_ATOMS: atom_id res chain seq x y z
N MET A 1 -12.43 -23.87 94.18
CA MET A 1 -10.95 -23.66 94.10
C MET A 1 -10.38 -24.47 92.94
N ARG A 2 -10.76 -24.15 91.70
CA ARG A 2 -10.44 -24.91 90.47
C ARG A 2 -10.44 -24.00 89.22
N LEU A 3 -9.87 -22.80 89.35
CA LEU A 3 -9.75 -21.83 88.24
C LEU A 3 -8.35 -21.17 88.12
N ALA A 4 -7.38 -21.56 88.95
CA ALA A 4 -6.01 -21.03 88.91
C ALA A 4 -5.01 -21.91 88.14
N ALA A 5 -5.38 -23.15 87.76
CA ALA A 5 -4.46 -24.11 87.14
C ALA A 5 -4.48 -24.13 85.59
N TRP A 6 -5.22 -23.24 84.95
CA TRP A 6 -5.33 -23.18 83.47
C TRP A 6 -4.70 -21.93 82.83
N ARG A 7 -4.22 -20.98 83.65
CA ARG A 7 -3.57 -19.74 83.17
C ARG A 7 -2.04 -19.82 83.13
N ASP A 8 -1.45 -20.76 83.85
CA ASP A 8 0.01 -20.91 84.00
C ASP A 8 0.66 -21.79 82.91
N ARG A 9 -0.16 -22.49 82.10
CA ARG A 9 0.31 -23.37 81.03
C ARG A 9 0.36 -22.69 79.65
N SER A 10 -0.20 -21.49 79.50
CA SER A 10 -0.20 -20.70 78.26
C SER A 10 1.00 -19.74 78.13
N GLU A 11 1.61 -19.32 79.24
CA GLU A 11 2.76 -18.39 79.20
C GLU A 11 4.10 -19.12 78.97
N HIS A 12 4.21 -20.38 79.37
CA HIS A 12 5.42 -21.21 79.15
C HIS A 12 5.58 -21.75 77.71
N LEU A 13 4.54 -21.70 76.87
CA LEU A 13 4.60 -22.09 75.45
C LEU A 13 4.94 -20.92 74.51
N LEU A 14 4.70 -19.67 74.94
CA LEU A 14 5.04 -18.47 74.15
C LEU A 14 6.50 -18.04 74.31
N LEU A 15 7.19 -18.45 75.39
CA LEU A 15 8.60 -18.13 75.62
C LEU A 15 9.59 -19.19 75.08
N ARG A 16 9.10 -20.31 74.53
CA ARG A 16 9.95 -21.41 74.02
C ARG A 16 10.10 -21.49 72.50
N VAL A 17 9.51 -20.54 71.75
CA VAL A 17 9.67 -20.44 70.28
C VAL A 17 10.55 -19.24 69.87
N MET A 18 10.95 -18.37 70.80
CA MET A 18 11.77 -17.18 70.50
C MET A 18 13.29 -17.31 70.75
N SER A 19 13.84 -18.52 70.97
CA SER A 19 15.29 -18.71 71.10
C SER A 19 15.86 -19.82 70.22
N ARG A 20 16.00 -19.53 68.92
CA ARG A 20 16.98 -20.18 68.01
C ARG A 20 17.24 -19.25 66.82
N SER A 21 18.39 -18.58 66.82
CA SER A 21 18.93 -17.84 65.66
C SER A 21 19.32 -18.81 64.52
N PRO A 22 19.26 -18.45 63.22
CA PRO A 22 20.34 -17.66 62.61
C PRO A 22 19.95 -16.73 61.43
N LYS A 23 20.79 -15.72 61.17
CA LYS A 23 21.10 -14.96 59.93
C LYS A 23 20.09 -14.94 58.73
N MET A 24 19.99 -13.74 58.13
CA MET A 24 19.34 -13.35 56.83
C MET A 24 17.84 -13.02 56.95
N ARG A 25 17.27 -11.95 56.40
CA ARG A 25 17.54 -11.16 55.19
C ARG A 25 17.19 -9.68 55.42
N ARG A 26 17.99 -8.78 54.84
CA ARG A 26 17.66 -7.35 54.69
C ARG A 26 16.35 -7.21 53.89
N PRO A 27 15.44 -6.27 54.21
CA PRO A 27 14.30 -6.01 53.34
C PRO A 27 14.82 -5.50 51.99
N TRP A 28 14.37 -6.14 50.92
CA TRP A 28 14.69 -5.82 49.54
C TRP A 28 14.16 -4.41 49.23
N LYS A 29 14.98 -3.37 49.49
CA LYS A 29 14.78 -2.03 48.94
C LYS A 29 15.09 -2.12 47.44
N ILE A 30 14.10 -2.54 46.65
CA ILE A 30 14.13 -2.28 45.21
C ILE A 30 13.89 -0.78 45.06
N SER A 31 14.98 -0.04 44.86
CA SER A 31 14.90 1.37 44.54
C SER A 31 14.25 1.51 43.16
N ALA A 32 13.08 2.17 43.09
CA ALA A 32 12.39 2.57 41.87
C ALA A 32 13.30 3.04 40.70
N PRO A 33 14.45 3.72 40.89
CA PRO A 33 15.38 4.03 39.79
C PRO A 33 15.91 2.81 39.04
N ARG A 34 16.05 1.63 39.67
CA ARG A 34 16.56 0.42 39.01
C ARG A 34 15.55 -0.21 38.06
N ILE A 35 14.26 -0.07 38.35
CA ILE A 35 13.17 -0.51 37.46
C ILE A 35 13.08 0.44 36.27
N LEU A 36 13.17 1.76 36.50
CA LEU A 36 13.13 2.76 35.43
C LEU A 36 14.33 2.64 34.47
N ILE A 37 15.54 2.41 35.01
CA ILE A 37 16.74 2.16 34.21
C ILE A 37 16.65 0.84 33.44
N ALA A 38 16.10 -0.22 34.05
CA ALA A 38 15.89 -1.50 33.37
C ALA A 38 14.83 -1.39 32.25
N PHE A 39 13.76 -0.61 32.44
CA PHE A 39 12.76 -0.37 31.40
C PHE A 39 13.28 0.53 30.28
N LEU A 40 14.05 1.59 30.59
CA LEU A 40 14.71 2.44 29.59
C LEU A 40 15.75 1.63 28.79
N LEU A 41 16.52 0.75 29.42
CA LEU A 41 17.47 -0.14 28.72
C LEU A 41 16.74 -1.19 27.87
N CYS A 42 15.69 -1.84 28.38
CA CYS A 42 14.88 -2.76 27.58
C CYS A 42 14.20 -2.06 26.40
N PHE A 43 13.81 -0.79 26.55
CA PHE A 43 13.18 -0.02 25.49
C PHE A 43 14.20 0.47 24.43
N VAL A 44 15.41 0.85 24.84
CA VAL A 44 16.52 1.13 23.91
C VAL A 44 16.91 -0.14 23.14
N ILE A 45 16.93 -1.30 23.80
CA ILE A 45 17.15 -2.60 23.15
C ILE A 45 16.00 -2.96 22.21
N TYR A 46 14.75 -2.62 22.55
CA TYR A 46 13.59 -2.83 21.67
C TYR A 46 13.63 -1.94 20.42
N ILE A 47 14.02 -0.66 20.56
CA ILE A 47 14.20 0.28 19.45
C ILE A 47 15.38 -0.12 18.55
N MET A 48 16.47 -0.64 19.13
CA MET A 48 17.62 -1.13 18.36
C MET A 48 17.43 -2.55 17.80
N GLY A 49 16.57 -3.37 18.41
CA GLY A 49 16.36 -4.78 18.08
C GLY A 49 15.27 -5.06 17.03
N ALA A 50 14.44 -4.07 16.70
CA ALA A 50 13.39 -4.22 15.68
C ALA A 50 13.90 -4.40 14.23
N GLY A 51 15.22 -4.40 14.03
CA GLY A 51 15.86 -4.61 12.73
C GLY A 51 16.11 -6.07 12.31
N LEU A 52 15.87 -7.08 13.16
CA LEU A 52 16.20 -8.47 12.82
C LEU A 52 15.08 -9.48 13.18
N ARG A 53 14.51 -10.10 12.13
CA ARG A 53 13.72 -11.37 12.09
C ARG A 53 12.23 -11.27 12.50
N THR A 54 11.24 -11.89 11.86
CA THR A 54 11.18 -12.90 10.78
C THR A 54 9.74 -12.99 10.23
N ALA A 55 9.61 -13.38 8.97
CA ALA A 55 8.41 -13.93 8.37
C ALA A 55 7.90 -15.17 9.13
N THR A 56 6.59 -15.31 9.38
CA THR A 56 5.85 -16.57 9.23
C THR A 56 4.34 -16.30 9.13
N THR A 57 3.75 -16.95 8.12
CA THR A 57 2.35 -17.21 7.76
C THR A 57 1.24 -17.11 8.81
N ALA A 58 0.07 -16.60 8.37
CA ALA A 58 -1.23 -17.10 8.82
C ALA A 58 -2.23 -17.10 7.65
N ILE A 59 -2.58 -18.31 7.21
CA ILE A 59 -3.68 -18.63 6.29
C ILE A 59 -4.96 -18.60 7.12
N PHE A 60 -5.99 -17.88 6.69
CA PHE A 60 -7.35 -18.00 7.23
C PHE A 60 -8.28 -18.46 6.11
N ALA A 61 -8.61 -19.75 6.11
CA ALA A 61 -9.68 -20.33 5.30
C ALA A 61 -10.94 -20.41 6.18
N GLN A 62 -12.02 -19.80 5.71
CA GLN A 62 -13.34 -19.89 6.33
C GLN A 62 -14.04 -21.16 5.81
N THR A 63 -14.21 -22.16 6.67
CA THR A 63 -15.07 -23.32 6.43
C THR A 63 -16.39 -23.12 7.17
N ASN A 64 -17.50 -23.06 6.44
CA ASN A 64 -18.87 -23.11 7.00
C ASN A 64 -19.24 -24.55 7.35
N PRO A 65 -19.99 -24.80 8.45
CA PRO A 65 -20.44 -26.14 8.79
C PRO A 65 -21.75 -26.53 8.08
N GLU A 66 -21.85 -27.84 7.91
CA GLU A 66 -22.86 -28.64 7.24
C GLU A 66 -24.24 -28.73 7.94
N THR A 67 -25.27 -28.79 7.08
CA THR A 67 -26.50 -29.62 7.09
C THR A 67 -27.17 -30.14 8.37
N ALA A 68 -28.49 -29.90 8.42
CA ALA A 68 -29.55 -30.82 8.88
C ALA A 68 -30.87 -30.34 8.22
N GLY A 69 -31.81 -31.11 7.67
CA GLY A 69 -32.00 -32.54 7.46
C GLY A 69 -33.46 -32.75 6.97
N ASN A 70 -33.70 -33.83 6.21
CA ASN A 70 -34.97 -34.58 6.04
C ASN A 70 -36.18 -33.91 5.33
N THR A 71 -37.09 -34.57 4.60
CA THR A 71 -37.29 -35.90 3.96
C THR A 71 -38.66 -35.83 3.22
N ALA A 72 -38.88 -36.69 2.20
CA ALA A 72 -40.17 -37.10 1.58
C ALA A 72 -40.90 -36.04 0.72
N GLY A 73 -41.46 -36.28 -0.46
CA GLY A 73 -41.80 -37.49 -1.24
C GLY A 73 -43.22 -37.32 -1.79
N ALA A 74 -43.43 -37.21 -3.12
CA ALA A 74 -44.70 -37.52 -3.83
C ALA A 74 -44.68 -37.19 -5.35
N SER A 75 -44.68 -38.25 -6.16
CA SER A 75 -45.54 -38.53 -7.35
C SER A 75 -46.04 -37.47 -8.36
N VAL A 76 -45.70 -37.72 -9.64
CA VAL A 76 -46.58 -37.93 -10.84
C VAL A 76 -47.15 -36.71 -11.62
N SER A 77 -46.52 -36.49 -12.80
CA SER A 77 -47.02 -36.37 -14.20
C SER A 77 -48.14 -35.42 -14.69
N LYS A 78 -47.80 -34.84 -15.86
CA LYS A 78 -48.60 -34.38 -17.04
C LYS A 78 -49.19 -32.95 -17.04
N ALA A 79 -48.68 -32.12 -17.95
CA ALA A 79 -49.48 -31.57 -19.07
C ALA A 79 -48.59 -30.94 -20.16
N ILE A 80 -49.01 -31.16 -21.40
CA ILE A 80 -48.43 -30.75 -22.67
C ILE A 80 -48.85 -29.30 -22.98
N VAL A 81 -47.91 -28.43 -23.37
CA VAL A 81 -48.20 -27.24 -24.19
C VAL A 81 -47.23 -27.18 -25.36
N LYS A 82 -47.81 -27.01 -26.55
CA LYS A 82 -47.19 -27.11 -27.86
C LYS A 82 -46.76 -25.72 -28.34
N LYS A 83 -45.51 -25.63 -28.82
CA LYS A 83 -45.01 -24.84 -29.98
C LYS A 83 -45.12 -23.30 -29.92
N SER A 84 -43.96 -22.65 -29.78
CA SER A 84 -43.64 -21.42 -30.52
C SER A 84 -42.30 -21.63 -31.23
N THR A 85 -42.29 -21.43 -32.54
CA THR A 85 -41.17 -21.69 -33.44
C THR A 85 -40.34 -20.41 -33.53
N ALA A 86 -39.16 -20.37 -32.90
CA ALA A 86 -38.13 -19.38 -33.17
C ALA A 86 -37.04 -20.06 -34.03
N PRO A 87 -36.45 -19.34 -35.02
CA PRO A 87 -35.50 -19.94 -35.94
C PRO A 87 -34.28 -20.46 -35.18
N ASP A 88 -33.80 -21.61 -35.65
CA ASP A 88 -32.67 -22.39 -35.16
C ASP A 88 -31.38 -21.55 -35.27
N VAL A 89 -31.12 -20.69 -34.30
CA VAL A 89 -29.82 -20.01 -34.15
C VAL A 89 -28.88 -21.04 -33.59
N ASN A 90 -28.13 -21.70 -34.47
CA ASN A 90 -27.06 -22.61 -34.12
C ASN A 90 -26.14 -21.96 -33.06
N PRO A 91 -26.13 -22.43 -31.80
CA PRO A 91 -25.36 -21.82 -30.71
C PRO A 91 -23.85 -22.08 -30.82
N LEU A 92 -23.41 -22.77 -31.89
CA LEU A 92 -22.03 -23.08 -32.21
C LEU A 92 -21.57 -22.44 -33.52
N ALA A 93 -22.25 -21.39 -34.00
CA ALA A 93 -21.70 -20.56 -35.06
C ALA A 93 -20.35 -20.01 -34.59
N MET A 94 -19.26 -20.66 -35.02
CA MET A 94 -17.90 -20.17 -34.89
C MET A 94 -17.91 -18.76 -35.48
N SER A 95 -17.96 -17.75 -34.61
CA SER A 95 -17.83 -16.35 -34.97
C SER A 95 -16.68 -16.22 -35.97
N ASN A 96 -16.96 -15.78 -37.19
CA ASN A 96 -16.00 -15.60 -38.29
C ASN A 96 -14.55 -15.39 -37.79
N LEU A 97 -13.79 -16.49 -37.64
CA LEU A 97 -12.43 -16.41 -37.16
C LEU A 97 -11.55 -16.06 -38.35
N VAL A 98 -11.19 -14.78 -38.47
CA VAL A 98 -10.24 -14.37 -39.49
C VAL A 98 -8.92 -15.14 -39.27
N PRO A 99 -8.44 -15.94 -40.25
CA PRO A 99 -7.28 -16.78 -40.07
C PRO A 99 -6.00 -15.94 -39.92
N PHE A 100 -5.04 -16.49 -39.17
CA PHE A 100 -3.72 -15.91 -39.05
C PHE A 100 -3.09 -15.70 -40.45
N PRO A 101 -2.35 -14.60 -40.69
CA PRO A 101 -1.77 -14.30 -41.99
C PRO A 101 -0.86 -15.43 -42.50
N SER A 102 -1.14 -15.91 -43.71
CA SER A 102 -0.26 -16.83 -44.44
C SER A 102 0.92 -16.07 -45.06
N ASN A 103 2.08 -16.73 -45.21
CA ASN A 103 3.31 -16.17 -45.78
C ASN A 103 3.96 -15.02 -44.98
N VAL A 104 3.78 -14.99 -43.66
CA VAL A 104 4.50 -14.06 -42.78
C VAL A 104 5.53 -14.82 -41.94
N ALA A 105 6.70 -14.21 -41.75
CA ALA A 105 7.74 -14.75 -40.87
C ALA A 105 7.21 -14.85 -39.43
N LEU A 106 7.40 -16.02 -38.81
CA LEU A 106 7.05 -16.27 -37.42
C LEU A 106 8.29 -16.13 -36.52
N PRO A 107 8.16 -15.54 -35.33
CA PRO A 107 6.98 -14.85 -34.81
C PRO A 107 6.74 -13.52 -35.52
N MET A 108 5.47 -13.19 -35.78
CA MET A 108 5.09 -11.90 -36.33
C MET A 108 5.41 -10.80 -35.33
N ARG A 109 6.18 -9.81 -35.77
CA ARG A 109 6.52 -8.65 -34.97
C ARG A 109 5.32 -7.71 -34.86
N VAL A 110 4.98 -7.32 -33.64
CA VAL A 110 4.01 -6.27 -33.34
C VAL A 110 4.74 -5.18 -32.55
N GLY A 111 4.91 -4.00 -33.16
CA GLY A 111 5.41 -2.80 -32.51
C GLY A 111 4.37 -2.25 -31.53
N VAL A 112 4.82 -1.77 -30.38
CA VAL A 112 3.94 -1.23 -29.33
C VAL A 112 4.48 0.10 -28.83
N ALA A 113 3.71 1.17 -29.02
CA ALA A 113 4.01 2.48 -28.45
C ALA A 113 2.89 2.93 -27.52
N LEU A 114 3.25 3.70 -26.49
CA LEU A 114 2.30 4.25 -25.53
C LEU A 114 2.54 5.73 -25.27
N PHE A 115 1.51 6.53 -25.50
CA PHE A 115 1.50 7.96 -25.24
C PHE A 115 0.52 8.30 -24.11
N VAL A 116 0.99 9.06 -23.12
CA VAL A 116 0.20 9.44 -21.94
C VAL A 116 -0.45 10.79 -22.17
N ASN A 117 -1.77 10.81 -22.36
CA ASN A 117 -2.53 12.04 -22.56
C ASN A 117 -2.84 12.74 -21.23
N SER A 118 -3.38 12.01 -20.26
CA SER A 118 -3.73 12.58 -18.96
C SER A 118 -3.72 11.53 -17.87
N ILE A 119 -3.31 11.91 -16.65
CA ILE A 119 -3.47 11.11 -15.44
C ILE A 119 -4.37 11.89 -14.51
N ASN A 120 -5.62 11.44 -14.35
CA ASN A 120 -6.65 12.20 -13.67
C ASN A 120 -6.57 12.02 -12.15
N LYS A 121 -6.34 10.79 -11.70
CA LYS A 121 -6.35 10.44 -10.28
C LYS A 121 -5.45 9.26 -9.99
N ILE A 122 -4.68 9.34 -8.92
CA ILE A 122 -3.96 8.20 -8.34
C ILE A 122 -4.59 7.93 -6.97
N ASN A 123 -5.00 6.69 -6.72
CA ASN A 123 -5.64 6.27 -5.48
C ASN A 123 -4.74 5.27 -4.76
N GLU A 124 -4.07 5.76 -3.73
CA GLU A 124 -3.17 4.95 -2.90
C GLU A 124 -3.92 3.92 -2.05
N ALA A 125 -5.18 4.17 -1.70
CA ALA A 125 -5.95 3.26 -0.87
C ALA A 125 -6.39 2.00 -1.62
N THR A 126 -6.72 2.14 -2.91
CA THR A 126 -7.16 1.02 -3.75
C THR A 126 -6.05 0.49 -4.66
N ASN A 127 -4.85 1.09 -4.67
CA ASN A 127 -3.78 0.77 -5.62
C ASN A 127 -4.25 0.87 -7.08
N THR A 128 -4.98 1.95 -7.39
CA THR A 128 -5.50 2.19 -8.74
C THR A 128 -5.17 3.60 -9.21
N PHE A 129 -5.18 3.80 -10.52
CA PHE A 129 -5.09 5.13 -11.10
C PHE A 129 -6.00 5.26 -12.32
N GLU A 130 -6.55 6.44 -12.53
CA GLU A 130 -7.38 6.79 -13.69
C GLU A 130 -6.54 7.59 -14.68
N SER A 131 -6.51 7.14 -15.93
CA SER A 131 -5.67 7.72 -16.96
C SER A 131 -6.30 7.58 -18.34
N GLN A 132 -5.88 8.47 -19.23
CA GLN A 132 -6.13 8.37 -20.66
C GLN A 132 -4.81 8.15 -21.40
N PHE A 133 -4.74 7.06 -22.15
CA PHE A 133 -3.58 6.68 -22.94
C PHE A 133 -3.97 6.53 -24.41
N ASP A 134 -3.03 6.84 -25.31
CA ASP A 134 -3.09 6.39 -26.70
C ASP A 134 -2.07 5.28 -26.87
N ILE A 135 -2.55 4.09 -27.20
CA ILE A 135 -1.71 2.90 -27.42
C ILE A 135 -1.71 2.60 -28.90
N ARG A 136 -0.51 2.57 -29.49
CA ARG A 136 -0.31 2.29 -30.91
C ARG A 136 0.26 0.89 -31.06
N TYR A 137 -0.35 0.11 -31.94
CA TYR A 137 0.12 -1.20 -32.37
C TYR A 137 0.42 -1.17 -33.86
N VAL A 138 1.60 -1.65 -34.26
CA VAL A 138 2.00 -1.71 -35.68
C VAL A 138 2.36 -3.14 -36.03
N TRP A 139 1.78 -3.66 -37.12
CA TRP A 139 2.14 -4.96 -37.68
C TRP A 139 2.03 -4.94 -39.20
N ASN A 140 2.62 -5.93 -39.87
CA ASN A 140 2.57 -6.04 -41.32
C ASN A 140 1.75 -7.26 -41.77
N ASP A 141 0.69 -7.03 -42.55
CA ASP A 141 -0.10 -8.08 -43.20
C ASP A 141 -0.10 -7.86 -44.73
N PRO A 142 0.72 -8.62 -45.48
CA PRO A 142 0.83 -8.46 -46.93
C PRO A 142 -0.49 -8.64 -47.70
N ARG A 143 -1.49 -9.31 -47.10
CA ARG A 143 -2.81 -9.51 -47.72
C ARG A 143 -3.64 -8.23 -47.80
N LEU A 144 -3.25 -7.19 -47.05
CA LEU A 144 -3.92 -5.89 -47.00
C LEU A 144 -3.21 -4.82 -47.84
N ALA A 145 -2.09 -5.16 -48.49
CA ALA A 145 -1.43 -4.27 -49.43
C ALA A 145 -2.37 -3.95 -50.62
N PHE A 146 -2.31 -2.71 -51.09
CA PHE A 146 -3.14 -2.22 -52.20
C PHE A 146 -2.35 -1.28 -53.09
N ASP A 147 -2.77 -1.15 -54.35
CA ASP A 147 -2.10 -0.27 -55.29
C ASP A 147 -2.53 1.19 -55.07
N THR A 148 -1.56 2.06 -54.82
CA THR A 148 -1.75 3.51 -54.67
C THR A 148 -2.36 4.15 -55.91
N SER A 149 -2.10 3.60 -57.10
CA SER A 149 -2.60 4.14 -58.37
C SER A 149 -4.11 3.92 -58.55
N GLU A 150 -4.65 2.82 -58.00
CA GLU A 150 -6.09 2.53 -58.04
C GLU A 150 -6.86 3.27 -56.95
N MET A 151 -6.29 3.40 -55.75
CA MET A 151 -6.97 4.00 -54.60
C MET A 151 -6.76 5.52 -54.47
N GLY A 152 -5.77 6.10 -55.15
CA GLY A 152 -5.46 7.54 -55.12
C GLY A 152 -4.95 8.04 -53.77
N THR A 153 -4.58 7.15 -52.85
CA THR A 153 -4.05 7.46 -51.52
C THR A 153 -2.98 6.45 -51.12
N ASN A 154 -2.06 6.86 -50.25
CA ASN A 154 -1.02 5.99 -49.69
C ASN A 154 -1.48 5.26 -48.41
N ARG A 155 -2.63 5.67 -47.85
CA ARG A 155 -3.15 5.16 -46.57
C ARG A 155 -4.68 5.22 -46.55
N LEU A 156 -5.30 4.16 -46.05
CA LEU A 156 -6.73 4.11 -45.74
C LEU A 156 -6.94 4.37 -44.26
N GLU A 157 -7.85 5.28 -43.93
CA GLU A 157 -8.11 5.70 -42.55
C GLU A 157 -9.53 5.32 -42.14
N PHE A 158 -9.67 4.67 -40.99
CA PHE A 158 -10.95 4.29 -40.42
C PHE A 158 -11.00 4.78 -38.98
N GLY A 159 -12.00 5.60 -38.65
CA GLY A 159 -12.22 6.09 -37.29
C GLY A 159 -13.36 5.36 -36.58
N GLN A 160 -13.24 5.18 -35.26
CA GLN A 160 -14.31 4.77 -34.35
C GLN A 160 -15.08 3.52 -34.86
N GLU A 161 -16.37 3.65 -35.15
CA GLU A 161 -17.23 2.53 -35.58
C GLU A 161 -16.74 1.88 -36.89
N ALA A 162 -16.23 2.67 -37.83
CA ALA A 162 -15.67 2.15 -39.08
C ALA A 162 -14.41 1.31 -38.82
N ALA A 163 -13.58 1.70 -37.84
CA ALA A 163 -12.43 0.93 -37.43
C ALA A 163 -12.84 -0.41 -36.80
N VAL A 164 -13.87 -0.41 -35.93
CA VAL A 164 -14.40 -1.63 -35.31
C VAL A 164 -14.95 -2.59 -36.37
N ALA A 165 -15.76 -2.08 -37.30
CA ALA A 165 -16.32 -2.89 -38.39
C ALA A 165 -15.21 -3.49 -39.26
N LYS A 166 -14.18 -2.70 -39.62
CA LYS A 166 -13.05 -3.18 -40.41
C LYS A 166 -12.20 -4.19 -39.64
N LEU A 167 -11.90 -3.96 -38.37
CA LEU A 167 -11.16 -4.89 -37.49
C LEU A 167 -11.85 -6.25 -37.32
N ALA A 168 -13.17 -6.32 -37.46
CA ALA A 168 -13.92 -7.58 -37.47
C ALA A 168 -13.73 -8.38 -38.77
N THR A 169 -13.34 -7.72 -39.87
CA THR A 169 -13.10 -8.36 -41.18
C THR A 169 -11.65 -8.74 -41.43
N ILE A 170 -10.70 -8.08 -40.77
CA ILE A 170 -9.26 -8.32 -40.92
C ILE A 170 -8.68 -9.08 -39.73
N TRP A 171 -7.52 -9.69 -39.93
CA TRP A 171 -6.78 -10.27 -38.82
C TRP A 171 -6.17 -9.16 -37.97
N ASN A 172 -6.14 -9.35 -36.64
CA ASN A 172 -5.47 -8.44 -35.72
C ASN A 172 -4.85 -9.23 -34.55
N PRO A 173 -3.80 -8.68 -33.89
CA PRO A 173 -3.02 -9.41 -32.88
C PRO A 173 -3.73 -9.64 -31.54
N GLN A 174 -4.95 -9.11 -31.33
CA GLN A 174 -5.78 -9.32 -30.14
C GLN A 174 -5.04 -9.06 -28.81
N ILE A 175 -4.36 -7.91 -28.75
CA ILE A 175 -3.66 -7.45 -27.55
C ILE A 175 -4.69 -6.92 -26.54
N LYS A 176 -4.58 -7.39 -25.30
CA LYS A 176 -5.45 -6.97 -24.19
C LYS A 176 -4.63 -6.28 -23.12
N ILE A 177 -5.23 -5.26 -22.49
CA ILE A 177 -4.69 -4.67 -21.28
C ILE A 177 -5.14 -5.52 -20.10
N THR A 178 -4.22 -6.07 -19.32
CA THR A 178 -4.55 -7.05 -18.28
C THR A 178 -4.92 -6.41 -16.95
N ASN A 179 -4.41 -5.23 -16.67
CA ASN A 179 -4.60 -4.52 -15.40
C ASN A 179 -5.65 -3.41 -15.49
N ILE A 180 -6.61 -3.54 -16.40
CA ILE A 180 -7.72 -2.59 -16.56
C ILE A 180 -8.93 -3.02 -15.72
N ILE A 181 -9.58 -2.09 -15.05
CA ILE A 181 -10.87 -2.31 -14.40
C ILE A 181 -11.96 -2.05 -15.44
N GLU A 182 -12.49 -3.14 -16.02
CA GLU A 182 -13.31 -3.10 -17.24
C GLU A 182 -14.61 -2.27 -17.10
N LYS A 183 -15.14 -2.12 -15.89
CA LYS A 183 -16.46 -1.51 -15.64
C LYS A 183 -16.63 -0.12 -16.29
N ASP A 184 -15.57 0.69 -16.30
CA ASP A 184 -15.60 2.08 -16.75
C ASP A 184 -14.62 2.35 -17.92
N ALA A 185 -14.18 1.30 -18.61
CA ALA A 185 -13.20 1.42 -19.69
C ALA A 185 -13.86 1.92 -20.99
N GLN A 186 -13.37 3.04 -21.51
CA GLN A 186 -13.72 3.56 -22.84
C GLN A 186 -12.54 3.37 -23.78
N ILE A 187 -12.77 2.62 -24.87
CA ILE A 187 -11.76 2.35 -25.88
C ILE A 187 -12.26 2.86 -27.23
N SER A 188 -11.57 3.83 -27.80
CA SER A 188 -11.87 4.38 -29.12
C SER A 188 -10.75 4.01 -30.10
N PRO A 189 -10.98 3.09 -31.05
CA PRO A 189 -9.98 2.70 -32.02
C PRO A 189 -9.94 3.64 -33.24
N GLY A 190 -8.74 3.89 -33.75
CA GLY A 190 -8.46 4.39 -35.08
C GLY A 190 -7.57 3.38 -35.79
N LEU A 191 -7.97 2.97 -37.00
CA LEU A 191 -7.26 1.98 -37.80
C LEU A 191 -6.74 2.63 -39.08
N PHE A 192 -5.50 2.34 -39.39
CA PHE A 192 -4.86 2.80 -40.60
C PHE A 192 -4.18 1.65 -41.32
N ILE A 193 -4.38 1.58 -42.64
CA ILE A 193 -3.80 0.55 -43.50
C ILE A 193 -2.98 1.26 -44.58
N HIS A 194 -1.69 0.98 -44.62
CA HIS A 194 -0.76 1.55 -45.59
C HIS A 194 -0.67 0.68 -46.84
N TYR A 195 -0.31 1.30 -47.97
CA TYR A 195 -0.22 0.64 -49.27
C TYR A 195 0.68 -0.61 -49.30
N ASN A 196 1.71 -0.65 -48.45
CA ASN A 196 2.68 -1.74 -48.33
C ASN A 196 2.19 -2.93 -47.48
N GLY A 197 0.97 -2.87 -46.93
CA GLY A 197 0.42 -3.89 -46.04
C GLY A 197 0.70 -3.65 -44.54
N GLU A 198 1.39 -2.56 -44.19
CA GLU A 198 1.54 -2.15 -42.80
C GLU A 198 0.19 -1.67 -42.25
N VAL A 199 -0.14 -2.14 -41.05
CA VAL A 199 -1.36 -1.80 -40.34
C VAL A 199 -0.98 -1.16 -39.02
N GLU A 200 -1.57 0.01 -38.77
CA GLU A 200 -1.42 0.76 -37.55
C GLU A 200 -2.79 0.86 -36.86
N LEU A 201 -2.86 0.36 -35.63
CA LEU A 201 -4.03 0.47 -34.77
C LEU A 201 -3.68 1.37 -33.59
N ILE A 202 -4.36 2.52 -33.51
CA ILE A 202 -4.29 3.41 -32.35
C ILE A 202 -5.54 3.21 -31.52
N GLN A 203 -5.39 2.91 -30.24
CA GLN A 203 -6.48 2.81 -29.28
C GLN A 203 -6.34 3.91 -28.24
N ARG A 204 -7.29 4.84 -28.24
CA ARG A 204 -7.46 5.77 -27.13
C ARG A 204 -8.22 5.08 -26.01
N VAL A 205 -7.55 4.86 -24.90
CA VAL A 205 -8.06 4.13 -23.74
C VAL A 205 -8.19 5.10 -22.58
N LYS A 206 -9.42 5.34 -22.13
CA LYS A 206 -9.73 6.05 -20.88
C LYS A 206 -10.30 5.05 -19.90
N ALA A 207 -9.55 4.76 -18.83
CA ALA A 207 -9.95 3.73 -17.88
C ALA A 207 -9.27 3.91 -16.51
N THR A 208 -9.71 3.08 -15.56
CA THR A 208 -9.00 2.87 -14.30
C THR A 208 -8.12 1.63 -14.42
N PHE A 209 -6.88 1.73 -13.96
CA PHE A 209 -5.87 0.69 -14.00
C PHE A 209 -5.46 0.30 -12.59
N GLU A 210 -5.26 -0.99 -12.36
CA GLU A 210 -4.66 -1.52 -11.14
C GLU A 210 -3.14 -1.43 -11.23
N SER A 211 -2.51 -0.87 -10.21
CA SER A 211 -1.06 -0.78 -10.12
C SER A 211 -0.62 -0.81 -8.68
N LYS A 212 0.26 -1.75 -8.34
CA LYS A 212 0.79 -1.87 -6.99
C LYS A 212 1.70 -0.68 -6.68
N LEU A 213 1.28 0.17 -5.75
CA LEU A 213 2.06 1.32 -5.31
C LEU A 213 2.96 0.93 -4.12
N ALA A 214 4.18 1.44 -4.10
CA ALA A 214 5.17 1.16 -3.06
C ALA A 214 5.30 2.37 -2.13
N LEU A 215 4.66 2.31 -0.95
CA LEU A 215 4.56 3.45 -0.02
C LEU A 215 5.64 3.43 1.09
N ASP A 216 6.68 2.63 0.95
CA ASP A 216 7.72 2.47 1.98
C ASP A 216 8.51 3.77 2.21
N ALA A 217 8.79 4.53 1.14
CA ALA A 217 9.48 5.82 1.20
C ALA A 217 8.52 7.02 1.34
N PHE A 218 7.24 6.78 1.62
CA PHE A 218 6.25 7.87 1.70
C PHE A 218 6.64 8.92 2.74
N PRO A 219 6.55 10.24 2.44
CA PRO A 219 6.00 10.87 1.21
C PRO A 219 7.06 11.24 0.15
N PHE A 220 8.27 10.71 0.22
CA PHE A 220 9.37 10.97 -0.74
C PHE A 220 9.44 9.91 -1.85
N ASP A 221 8.37 9.15 -2.02
CA ASP A 221 8.27 8.03 -2.94
C ASP A 221 8.23 8.43 -4.42
N THR A 222 8.78 7.54 -5.26
CA THR A 222 8.55 7.52 -6.70
C THR A 222 7.71 6.30 -7.03
N GLN A 223 6.58 6.51 -7.70
CA GLN A 223 5.68 5.45 -8.12
C GLN A 223 5.87 5.11 -9.59
N SER A 224 5.68 3.84 -9.91
CA SER A 224 5.64 3.34 -11.28
C SER A 224 4.21 2.90 -11.58
N LEU A 225 3.49 3.69 -12.37
CA LEU A 225 2.14 3.33 -12.82
C LEU A 225 2.25 2.33 -13.98
N LEU A 226 1.75 1.12 -13.76
CA LEU A 226 1.83 0.02 -14.72
C LEU A 226 0.69 0.06 -15.74
N VAL A 227 0.99 -0.19 -17.00
CA VAL A 227 0.04 -0.59 -18.05
C VAL A 227 0.58 -1.85 -18.71
N ALA A 228 -0.10 -2.98 -18.48
CA ALA A 228 0.35 -4.29 -18.94
C ALA A 228 -0.44 -4.74 -20.17
N MET A 229 0.24 -4.92 -21.30
CA MET A 229 -0.34 -5.33 -22.57
C MET A 229 0.08 -6.76 -22.92
N LEU A 230 -0.89 -7.64 -23.12
CA LEU A 230 -0.72 -9.08 -23.28
C LEU A 230 -1.31 -9.55 -24.61
N SER A 231 -0.55 -10.36 -25.37
CA SER A 231 -1.15 -11.12 -26.46
C SER A 231 -1.94 -12.30 -25.91
N SER A 232 -3.26 -12.14 -25.81
CA SER A 232 -4.13 -13.10 -25.11
C SER A 232 -4.45 -14.37 -25.92
N LYS A 233 -4.45 -14.25 -27.25
CA LYS A 233 -4.85 -15.31 -28.18
C LYS A 233 -3.67 -16.08 -28.80
N TYR A 234 -2.51 -15.43 -28.91
CA TYR A 234 -1.36 -15.94 -29.66
C TYR A 234 -0.18 -16.18 -28.73
N ASN A 235 0.53 -17.29 -28.93
CA ASN A 235 1.68 -17.65 -28.11
C ASN A 235 2.98 -16.97 -28.60
N THR A 236 4.07 -17.20 -27.86
CA THR A 236 5.40 -16.66 -28.13
C THR A 236 6.00 -17.02 -29.50
N ASN A 237 5.49 -18.08 -30.14
CA ASN A 237 5.97 -18.55 -31.44
C ASN A 237 5.21 -17.90 -32.60
N GLN A 238 4.03 -17.34 -32.31
CA GLN A 238 3.16 -16.69 -33.30
C GLN A 238 3.35 -15.18 -33.32
N ILE A 239 3.43 -14.55 -32.15
CA ILE A 239 3.55 -13.10 -32.02
C ILE A 239 4.71 -12.74 -31.09
N ALA A 240 5.49 -11.75 -31.51
CA ALA A 240 6.49 -11.07 -30.70
C ALA A 240 6.09 -9.61 -30.51
N LEU A 241 5.78 -9.23 -29.26
CA LEU A 241 5.65 -7.83 -28.87
C LEU A 241 7.04 -7.22 -28.74
N SER A 242 7.25 -6.07 -29.36
CA SER A 242 8.55 -5.43 -29.42
C SER A 242 8.44 -3.91 -29.45
N GLN A 243 9.56 -3.25 -29.19
CA GLN A 243 9.75 -1.83 -29.41
C GLN A 243 11.02 -1.62 -30.22
N ASP A 244 10.90 -0.92 -31.34
CA ASP A 244 12.04 -0.32 -32.03
C ASP A 244 12.18 1.16 -31.69
N GLN A 245 13.11 1.83 -32.38
CA GLN A 245 13.34 3.26 -32.19
C GLN A 245 12.13 4.11 -32.58
N GLU A 246 11.33 3.70 -33.57
CA GLU A 246 10.14 4.44 -33.98
C GLU A 246 9.02 4.31 -32.93
N ASP A 247 8.83 3.10 -32.38
CA ASP A 247 7.91 2.83 -31.28
C ASP A 247 8.28 3.65 -30.02
N LEU A 248 9.59 3.75 -29.72
CA LEU A 248 10.09 4.55 -28.61
C LEU A 248 9.89 6.05 -28.85
N ASN A 249 10.12 6.54 -30.07
CA ASN A 249 9.91 7.94 -30.42
C ASN A 249 8.43 8.33 -30.41
N ALA A 250 7.53 7.39 -30.73
CA ALA A 250 6.09 7.57 -30.64
C ALA A 250 5.55 7.42 -29.21
N SER A 251 6.36 6.87 -28.29
CA SER A 251 6.01 6.75 -26.88
C SER A 251 6.42 8.00 -26.11
N GLY A 252 5.64 8.38 -25.11
CA GLY A 252 5.97 9.57 -24.34
C GLY A 252 4.86 10.05 -23.42
N LEU A 253 5.06 11.26 -22.94
CA LEU A 253 4.14 11.98 -22.08
C LEU A 253 3.70 13.25 -22.80
N ASP A 254 2.46 13.66 -22.58
CA ASP A 254 2.02 15.01 -22.96
C ASP A 254 2.90 16.07 -22.25
N LEU A 255 3.31 17.09 -23.00
CA LEU A 255 4.20 18.15 -22.49
C LEU A 255 3.53 18.98 -21.38
N ASP A 256 2.21 19.10 -21.43
CA ASP A 256 1.39 19.84 -20.46
C ASP A 256 0.80 18.92 -19.39
N LEU A 257 1.27 17.67 -19.29
CA LEU A 257 0.81 16.71 -18.29
C LEU A 257 1.05 17.22 -16.86
N LYS A 258 -0.03 17.67 -16.23
CA LYS A 258 -0.05 18.11 -14.83
C LYS A 258 -0.92 17.18 -13.99
N VAL A 259 -0.32 16.67 -12.93
CA VAL A 259 -1.00 15.78 -11.98
C VAL A 259 -0.88 16.37 -10.58
N ASN A 260 -2.00 16.51 -9.89
CA ASN A 260 -1.99 17.15 -8.57
C ASN A 260 -1.16 16.34 -7.57
N GLY A 261 -0.12 16.95 -7.00
CA GLY A 261 0.77 16.31 -6.03
C GLY A 261 1.83 15.38 -6.63
N TRP A 262 1.99 15.35 -7.96
CA TRP A 262 2.92 14.46 -8.64
C TRP A 262 3.66 15.16 -9.79
N ASN A 263 4.94 14.84 -9.95
CA ASN A 263 5.79 15.25 -11.05
C ASN A 263 6.07 14.05 -11.97
N PRO A 264 5.61 14.06 -13.23
CA PRO A 264 5.95 13.00 -14.17
C PRO A 264 7.46 13.02 -14.48
N GLN A 265 8.07 11.84 -14.61
CA GLN A 265 9.50 11.67 -14.89
C GLN A 265 9.77 11.08 -16.27
N GLY A 266 8.88 10.20 -16.76
CA GLY A 266 9.03 9.54 -18.04
C GLY A 266 8.27 8.23 -18.12
N ILE A 267 8.42 7.55 -19.26
CA ILE A 267 7.89 6.22 -19.50
C ILE A 267 9.06 5.26 -19.78
N SER A 268 8.96 4.05 -19.26
CA SER A 268 9.89 2.97 -19.55
C SER A 268 9.11 1.70 -19.88
N PHE A 269 9.73 0.79 -20.61
CA PHE A 269 9.08 -0.45 -21.02
C PHE A 269 9.89 -1.66 -20.59
N LYS A 270 9.18 -2.71 -20.21
CA LYS A 270 9.74 -3.98 -19.83
C LYS A 270 9.02 -5.09 -20.56
N MET A 271 9.77 -5.89 -21.31
CA MET A 271 9.25 -7.09 -21.94
C MET A 271 9.24 -8.22 -20.92
N SER A 272 8.10 -8.87 -20.76
CA SER A 272 7.90 -9.98 -19.83
C SER A 272 7.13 -11.12 -20.49
N GLN A 273 7.02 -12.23 -19.77
CA GLN A 273 6.21 -13.37 -20.18
C GLN A 273 5.33 -13.79 -19.04
N THR A 274 4.09 -14.16 -19.35
CA THR A 274 3.16 -14.72 -18.37
C THR A 274 2.65 -16.08 -18.86
N ARG A 275 2.19 -16.90 -17.93
CA ARG A 275 1.66 -18.24 -18.25
C ARG A 275 0.16 -18.15 -18.47
N ALA A 276 -0.29 -18.62 -19.62
CA ALA A 276 -1.71 -18.82 -19.92
C ALA A 276 -2.28 -19.96 -19.08
N TRP A 277 -3.62 -19.98 -18.97
CA TRP A 277 -4.38 -21.06 -18.32
C TRP A 277 -4.07 -22.46 -18.86
N ASN A 278 -3.73 -22.58 -20.15
CA ASN A 278 -3.32 -23.84 -20.79
C ASN A 278 -1.82 -24.18 -20.60
N GLY A 279 -1.09 -23.42 -19.80
CA GLY A 279 0.34 -23.61 -19.52
C GLY A 279 1.29 -23.00 -20.55
N ALA A 280 0.80 -22.49 -21.68
CA ALA A 280 1.63 -21.84 -22.70
C ALA A 280 2.16 -20.49 -22.20
N PHE A 281 3.34 -20.10 -22.68
CA PHE A 281 3.86 -18.75 -22.44
C PHE A 281 3.23 -17.76 -23.43
N LEU A 282 2.78 -16.63 -22.89
CA LEU A 282 2.29 -15.48 -23.63
C LEU A 282 3.28 -14.32 -23.49
N ARG A 283 3.41 -13.53 -24.55
CA ARG A 283 4.25 -12.33 -24.55
C ARG A 283 3.48 -11.16 -23.93
N GLN A 284 4.12 -10.48 -23.00
CA GLN A 284 3.61 -9.29 -22.35
C GLN A 284 4.63 -8.15 -22.50
N ILE A 285 4.14 -6.93 -22.66
CA ILE A 285 4.93 -5.72 -22.55
C ILE A 285 4.30 -4.82 -21.47
N GLU A 286 5.13 -4.40 -20.54
CA GLU A 286 4.76 -3.59 -19.38
C GLU A 286 5.28 -2.18 -19.61
N ALA A 287 4.37 -1.22 -19.74
CA ALA A 287 4.72 0.20 -19.73
C ALA A 287 4.65 0.73 -18.31
N HIS A 288 5.72 1.39 -17.88
CA HIS A 288 5.91 1.93 -16.54
C HIS A 288 6.04 3.44 -16.63
N VAL A 289 5.01 4.16 -16.20
CA VAL A 289 5.03 5.62 -16.11
C VAL A 289 5.55 6.03 -14.73
N ALA A 290 6.73 6.63 -14.70
CA ALA A 290 7.38 7.05 -13.47
C ALA A 290 6.84 8.41 -13.00
N MET A 291 6.35 8.45 -11.77
CA MET A 291 5.76 9.64 -11.13
C MET A 291 6.44 9.89 -9.78
N LYS A 292 7.05 11.06 -9.61
CA LYS A 292 7.66 11.47 -8.34
C LYS A 292 6.68 12.28 -7.51
N ARG A 293 6.46 11.91 -6.24
CA ARG A 293 5.53 12.64 -5.37
C ARG A 293 6.08 14.03 -5.00
N ILE A 294 5.19 15.01 -4.86
CA ILE A 294 5.51 16.32 -4.29
C ILE A 294 5.21 16.29 -2.77
N PRO A 295 6.25 16.27 -1.90
CA PRO A 295 6.06 15.97 -0.48
C PRO A 295 5.54 17.16 0.35
N ASN A 296 5.78 18.41 -0.08
CA ASN A 296 5.66 19.60 0.78
C ASN A 296 4.28 19.77 1.44
N ALA A 297 3.20 19.65 0.66
CA ALA A 297 1.84 19.79 1.18
C ALA A 297 1.48 18.66 2.15
N ILE A 298 1.94 17.44 1.87
CA ILE A 298 1.71 16.25 2.69
C ILE A 298 2.46 16.39 4.01
N LEU A 299 3.74 16.77 3.98
CA LEU A 299 4.54 17.03 5.18
C LEU A 299 3.87 18.07 6.07
N GLY A 300 3.40 19.20 5.50
CA GLY A 300 2.66 20.21 6.24
C GLY A 300 1.40 19.66 6.92
N SER A 301 0.63 18.81 6.22
CA SER A 301 -0.58 18.17 6.74
C SER A 301 -0.33 17.13 7.84
N ILE A 302 0.86 16.54 7.89
CA ILE A 302 1.27 15.57 8.92
C ILE A 302 1.87 16.30 10.12
N PHE A 303 2.92 17.08 9.90
CA PHE A 303 3.73 17.65 10.97
C PHE A 303 3.01 18.76 11.74
N THR A 304 2.17 19.56 11.08
CA THR A 304 1.46 20.66 11.75
C THR A 304 0.53 20.15 12.85
N PRO A 305 -0.48 19.30 12.58
CA PRO A 305 -1.34 18.78 13.65
C PRO A 305 -0.56 17.93 14.64
N PHE A 306 0.40 17.12 14.17
CA PHE A 306 1.25 16.31 15.04
C PHE A 306 1.98 17.14 16.10
N LEU A 307 2.71 18.19 15.70
CA LEU A 307 3.44 19.06 16.62
C LEU A 307 2.49 19.82 17.55
N LEU A 308 1.33 20.27 17.04
CA LEU A 308 0.31 20.94 17.85
C LEU A 308 -0.24 20.04 18.97
N THR A 309 -0.41 18.72 18.71
CA THR A 309 -0.84 17.80 19.79
C THR A 309 0.19 17.71 20.91
N LEU A 310 1.48 17.87 20.61
CA LEU A 310 2.57 17.66 21.57
C LEU A 310 3.01 18.94 22.28
N ILE A 311 2.80 20.13 21.70
CA ILE A 311 3.41 21.38 22.20
C ILE A 311 2.89 21.78 23.58
N VAL A 312 1.57 21.78 23.79
CA VAL A 312 0.94 22.20 25.05
C VAL A 312 1.34 21.30 26.24
N PRO A 313 1.16 19.96 26.18
CA PRO A 313 1.56 19.10 27.29
C PRO A 313 3.08 19.08 27.53
N THR A 314 3.88 19.31 26.49
CA THR A 314 5.34 19.50 26.60
C THR A 314 5.66 20.75 27.42
N ILE A 315 5.04 21.89 27.11
CA ILE A 315 5.22 23.13 27.87
C ILE A 315 4.80 22.93 29.32
N PHE A 316 3.65 22.31 29.58
CA PHE A 316 3.15 22.05 30.93
C PHE A 316 4.05 21.14 31.76
N THR A 317 4.76 20.22 31.11
CA THR A 317 5.62 19.25 31.79
C THR A 317 7.01 19.79 32.04
N PHE A 318 7.62 20.43 31.03
CA PHE A 318 9.04 20.76 31.05
C PHE A 318 9.32 22.24 31.29
N PHE A 319 8.38 23.15 31.05
CA PHE A 319 8.67 24.59 31.09
C PHE A 319 7.80 25.36 32.08
N ALA A 320 6.56 24.93 32.30
CA ALA A 320 5.64 25.56 33.24
C ALA A 320 5.58 24.81 34.58
N ASN A 321 5.35 25.56 35.67
CA ASN A 321 5.12 25.01 37.00
C ASN A 321 3.64 24.68 37.16
N VAL A 322 3.18 23.58 36.54
CA VAL A 322 1.79 23.13 36.58
C VAL A 322 1.66 21.89 37.48
N ASP A 323 0.59 21.87 38.28
CA ASP A 323 0.26 20.73 39.13
C ASP A 323 0.11 19.43 38.32
N LEU A 324 0.21 18.29 39.01
CA LEU A 324 0.16 16.98 38.36
C LEU A 324 -1.16 16.75 37.61
N ALA A 325 -2.31 17.06 38.24
CA ALA A 325 -3.62 16.77 37.65
C ALA A 325 -3.86 17.50 36.32
N PRO A 326 -3.71 18.83 36.19
CA PRO A 326 -3.88 19.51 34.90
C PRO A 326 -2.90 19.05 33.81
N ARG A 327 -1.68 18.66 34.19
CA ARG A 327 -0.67 18.11 33.28
C ARG A 327 -1.06 16.73 32.75
N LEU A 328 -1.59 15.85 33.59
CA LEU A 328 -2.12 14.55 33.17
C LEU A 328 -3.37 14.70 32.29
N VAL A 329 -4.20 15.71 32.54
CA VAL A 329 -5.33 16.06 31.66
C VAL A 329 -4.82 16.49 30.27
N ALA A 330 -3.79 17.34 30.21
CA ALA A 330 -3.18 17.74 28.94
C ALA A 330 -2.58 16.56 28.16
N TRP A 331 -1.86 15.64 28.84
CA TRP A 331 -1.35 14.43 28.20
C TRP A 331 -2.45 13.49 27.73
N SER A 332 -3.54 13.33 28.52
CA SER A 332 -4.70 12.52 28.12
C SER A 332 -5.33 13.06 26.82
N GLY A 333 -5.52 14.37 26.72
CA GLY A 333 -6.02 15.02 25.52
C GLY A 333 -5.08 14.84 24.31
N SER A 334 -3.77 14.98 24.53
CA SER A 334 -2.76 14.76 23.49
C SER A 334 -2.72 13.32 22.99
N ILE A 335 -2.82 12.33 23.87
CA ILE A 335 -2.84 10.90 23.48
C ILE A 335 -4.07 10.62 22.63
N LEU A 336 -5.25 11.08 23.07
CA LEU A 336 -6.49 10.91 22.31
C LEU A 336 -6.39 11.56 20.92
N ALA A 337 -5.85 12.78 20.85
CA ALA A 337 -5.68 13.51 19.59
C ALA A 337 -4.69 12.81 18.65
N LEU A 338 -3.57 12.29 19.16
CA LEU A 338 -2.57 11.59 18.33
C LEU A 338 -3.08 10.23 17.84
N VAL A 339 -3.85 9.51 18.66
CA VAL A 339 -4.51 8.26 18.23
C VAL A 339 -5.52 8.54 17.12
N ALA A 340 -6.34 9.60 17.28
CA ALA A 340 -7.28 10.01 16.24
C ALA A 340 -6.57 10.39 14.93
N LEU A 341 -5.48 11.16 15.01
CA LEU A 341 -4.67 11.51 13.85
C LEU A 341 -4.07 10.28 13.17
N THR A 342 -3.53 9.34 13.94
CA THR A 342 -2.97 8.08 13.43
C THR A 342 -4.04 7.27 12.71
N PHE A 343 -5.24 7.15 13.28
CA PHE A 343 -6.36 6.45 12.65
C PHE A 343 -6.77 7.11 11.33
N THR A 344 -6.85 8.45 11.28
CA THR A 344 -7.16 9.19 10.04
C THR A 344 -6.17 8.85 8.91
N PHE A 345 -4.88 8.77 9.22
CA PHE A 345 -3.86 8.40 8.23
C PHE A 345 -3.91 6.92 7.85
N SER A 346 -4.15 6.01 8.80
CA SER A 346 -4.28 4.57 8.50
C SER A 346 -5.47 4.26 7.60
N VAL A 347 -6.59 4.98 7.75
CA VAL A 347 -7.76 4.84 6.85
C VAL A 347 -7.46 5.41 5.46
N ARG A 348 -6.77 6.57 5.40
CA ARG A 348 -6.44 7.20 4.13
C ARG A 348 -5.39 6.44 3.34
N TYR A 349 -4.45 5.79 4.02
CA TYR A 349 -3.35 5.05 3.42
C TYR A 349 -3.20 3.66 4.09
N PRO A 350 -4.09 2.70 3.76
CA PRO A 350 -4.09 1.37 4.37
C PRO A 350 -2.81 0.56 4.13
N TRP A 351 -2.09 0.88 3.05
CA TRP A 351 -0.89 0.16 2.61
C TRP A 351 0.42 0.86 3.05
N LEU A 352 0.36 1.79 4.00
CA LEU A 352 1.57 2.38 4.58
C LEU A 352 2.42 1.28 5.24
N GLY A 353 3.64 1.10 4.73
CA GLY A 353 4.62 0.24 5.38
C GLY A 353 5.01 0.80 6.76
N SER A 354 5.37 -0.10 7.69
CA SER A 354 5.88 0.27 9.02
C SER A 354 7.15 1.13 8.95
N ASN A 355 7.89 1.03 7.85
CA ASN A 355 9.11 1.76 7.59
C ASN A 355 8.86 3.16 7.01
N SER A 356 7.61 3.51 6.68
CA SER A 356 7.28 4.85 6.19
C SER A 356 7.58 5.92 7.24
N LEU A 357 7.90 7.14 6.76
CA LEU A 357 8.16 8.26 7.66
C LEU A 357 6.98 8.53 8.60
N VAL A 358 5.76 8.44 8.06
CA VAL A 358 4.52 8.68 8.82
C VAL A 358 4.39 7.72 9.99
N SER A 359 4.53 6.42 9.73
CA SER A 359 4.48 5.40 10.77
C SER A 359 5.55 5.63 11.83
N GLN A 360 6.79 5.91 11.41
CA GLN A 360 7.89 6.16 12.34
C GLN A 360 7.68 7.43 13.20
N VAL A 361 7.18 8.52 12.61
CA VAL A 361 6.89 9.77 13.31
C VAL A 361 5.77 9.58 14.33
N PHE A 362 4.69 8.89 13.97
CA PHE A 362 3.61 8.60 14.91
C PHE A 362 4.06 7.66 16.03
N THR A 363 4.81 6.61 15.73
CA THR A 363 5.38 5.73 16.77
C THR A 363 6.30 6.50 17.72
N ALA A 364 7.17 7.37 17.19
CA ALA A 364 8.02 8.23 18.01
C ALA A 364 7.19 9.19 18.89
N GLY A 365 6.10 9.76 18.36
CA GLY A 365 5.18 10.62 19.11
C GLY A 365 4.52 9.90 20.28
N HIS A 366 4.02 8.69 20.09
CA HIS A 366 3.44 7.88 21.18
C HIS A 366 4.50 7.53 22.24
N ALA A 367 5.72 7.18 21.81
CA ALA A 367 6.83 6.92 22.73
C ALA A 367 7.17 8.17 23.56
N TYR A 368 7.20 9.35 22.92
CA TYR A 368 7.43 10.62 23.60
C TYR A 368 6.33 10.96 24.61
N GLN A 369 5.06 10.73 24.27
CA GLN A 369 3.92 10.88 25.18
C GLN A 369 4.06 9.97 26.40
N LEU A 370 4.38 8.69 26.19
CA LEU A 370 4.57 7.72 27.27
C LEU A 370 5.71 8.14 28.21
N ILE A 371 6.87 8.49 27.66
CA ILE A 371 8.03 8.96 28.45
C ILE A 371 7.64 10.20 29.25
N SER A 372 6.95 11.15 28.65
CA SER A 372 6.59 12.41 29.31
C SER A 372 5.55 12.24 30.42
N VAL A 373 4.60 11.31 30.26
CA VAL A 373 3.66 10.92 31.33
C VAL A 373 4.40 10.26 32.48
N LEU A 374 5.32 9.33 32.19
CA LEU A 374 6.12 8.67 33.23
C LEU A 374 6.97 9.69 34.00
N LEU A 375 7.61 10.63 33.31
CA LEU A 375 8.37 11.71 33.93
C LEU A 375 7.48 12.61 34.79
N SER A 376 6.26 12.93 34.31
CA SER A 376 5.27 13.73 35.05
C SER A 376 4.88 13.10 36.38
N ILE A 377 4.65 11.78 36.40
CA ILE A 377 4.23 11.04 37.60
C ILE A 377 5.40 10.79 38.56
N THR A 378 6.62 10.68 38.04
CA THR A 378 7.82 10.33 38.81
C THR A 378 8.67 11.55 39.16
N LEU A 379 9.69 11.87 38.37
CA LEU A 379 10.71 12.87 38.66
C LEU A 379 10.15 14.29 38.75
N PHE A 380 9.11 14.60 37.98
CA PHE A 380 8.49 15.92 37.95
C PHE A 380 7.26 16.02 38.88
N ASN A 381 7.02 15.00 39.72
CA ASN A 381 6.01 15.03 40.77
C ASN A 381 6.68 15.38 42.12
N PRO A 382 6.34 16.54 42.74
CA PRO A 382 6.91 16.95 44.01
C PRO A 382 6.73 15.95 45.16
N ASP A 383 5.65 15.17 45.17
CA ASP A 383 5.36 14.20 46.23
C ASP A 383 6.26 12.96 46.15
N VAL A 384 6.64 12.58 44.92
CA VAL A 384 7.56 11.46 44.67
C VAL A 384 9.02 11.94 44.79
N ALA A 385 9.32 13.12 44.25
CA ALA A 385 10.63 13.76 44.32
C ALA A 385 11.10 13.96 45.77
N ARG A 386 10.18 14.28 46.70
CA ARG A 386 10.48 14.40 48.15
C ARG A 386 10.99 13.11 48.80
N ARG A 387 10.73 11.95 48.20
CA ARG A 387 11.23 10.64 48.68
C ARG A 387 12.63 10.30 48.16
N MET A 388 13.16 11.12 47.25
CA MET A 388 14.47 10.97 46.62
C MET A 388 15.42 12.06 47.11
N ASP A 389 16.71 11.93 46.80
CA ASP A 389 17.69 12.96 47.12
C ASP A 389 17.39 14.25 46.36
N ARG A 390 17.21 15.35 47.11
CA ARG A 390 16.81 16.65 46.57
C ARG A 390 17.81 17.20 45.55
N PHE A 391 19.11 17.01 45.78
CA PHE A 391 20.15 17.54 44.90
C PHE A 391 20.20 16.76 43.59
N ILE A 392 20.12 15.43 43.66
CA ILE A 392 20.11 14.57 42.48
C ILE A 392 18.87 14.84 41.62
N VAL A 393 17.69 14.97 42.22
CA VAL A 393 16.46 15.22 41.46
C VAL A 393 16.46 16.59 40.80
N ALA A 394 16.90 17.64 41.49
CA ALA A 394 16.94 18.99 40.93
C ALA A 394 17.84 19.06 39.69
N GLU A 395 19.02 18.45 39.77
CA GLU A 395 19.98 18.38 38.66
C GLU A 395 19.41 17.56 37.50
N LEU A 396 18.87 16.36 37.78
CA LEU A 396 18.30 15.48 36.77
C LEU A 396 17.11 16.13 36.04
N VAL A 397 16.22 16.80 36.78
CA VAL A 397 15.09 17.54 36.20
C VAL A 397 15.61 18.67 35.30
N SER A 398 16.62 19.43 35.73
CA SER A 398 17.23 20.49 34.93
C SER A 398 17.73 19.99 33.57
N TYR A 399 18.44 18.85 33.55
CA TYR A 399 18.89 18.22 32.30
C TYR A 399 17.73 17.70 31.45
N LEU A 400 16.78 16.97 32.05
CA LEU A 400 15.67 16.35 31.32
C LEU A 400 14.71 17.38 30.68
N ARG A 401 14.59 18.59 31.26
CA ARG A 401 13.79 19.69 30.70
C ARG A 401 14.18 20.07 29.27
N TRP A 402 15.46 19.97 28.94
CA TRP A 402 15.96 20.26 27.61
C TRP A 402 16.24 18.99 26.80
N LEU A 403 16.85 17.98 27.43
CA LEU A 403 17.24 16.75 26.74
C LEU A 403 16.05 16.03 26.11
N VAL A 404 14.92 15.94 26.79
CA VAL A 404 13.78 15.15 26.30
C VAL A 404 13.10 15.84 25.11
N PRO A 405 12.69 17.13 25.16
CA PRO A 405 12.09 17.80 24.00
C PRO A 405 13.08 17.98 22.83
N VAL A 406 14.32 18.39 23.10
CA VAL A 406 15.32 18.62 22.04
C VAL A 406 15.77 17.30 21.42
N GLY A 407 16.00 16.27 22.25
CA GLY A 407 16.34 14.93 21.77
C GLY A 407 15.24 14.33 20.89
N PHE A 408 13.97 14.53 21.26
CA PHE A 408 12.84 14.12 20.44
C PHE A 408 12.80 14.82 19.07
N LEU A 409 13.00 16.14 19.04
CA LEU A 409 13.13 16.89 17.77
C LEU A 409 14.31 16.36 16.92
N GLY A 410 15.44 16.06 17.56
CA GLY A 410 16.59 15.44 16.89
C GLY A 410 16.25 14.08 16.26
N VAL A 411 15.50 13.23 16.95
CA VAL A 411 15.00 11.96 16.41
C VAL A 411 14.09 12.19 15.20
N LEU A 412 13.13 13.12 15.29
CA LEU A 412 12.23 13.42 14.18
C LEU A 412 12.97 13.93 12.94
N ILE A 413 13.92 14.85 13.12
CA ILE A 413 14.75 15.38 12.04
C ILE A 413 15.58 14.26 11.42
N THR A 414 16.26 13.46 12.25
CA THR A 414 17.10 12.35 11.77
C THR A 414 16.28 11.35 10.95
N LYS A 415 15.11 10.95 11.44
CA LYS A 415 14.21 10.05 10.71
C LYS A 415 13.73 10.66 9.39
N SER A 416 13.35 11.94 9.40
CA SER A 416 12.91 12.64 8.19
C SER A 416 14.01 12.72 7.13
N LEU A 417 15.26 12.99 7.55
CA LEU A 417 16.40 13.04 6.65
C LEU A 417 16.75 11.65 6.10
N LEU A 418 16.81 10.63 6.95
CA LEU A 418 17.08 9.25 6.50
C LEU A 418 16.06 8.80 5.45
N THR A 419 14.75 8.99 5.71
CA THR A 419 13.74 8.63 4.71
C THR A 419 13.79 9.48 3.44
N ALA A 420 14.32 10.71 3.50
CA ALA A 420 14.46 11.56 2.33
C ALA A 420 15.69 11.21 1.47
N PHE A 421 16.75 10.63 2.06
CA PHE A 421 18.03 10.38 1.38
C PHE A 421 18.34 8.91 1.12
N ASP A 422 17.69 7.97 1.80
CA ASP A 422 17.92 6.52 1.62
C ASP A 422 17.24 5.93 0.35
N TRP A 423 16.59 6.75 -0.49
CA TRP A 423 15.75 6.30 -1.62
C TRP A 423 16.00 7.03 -2.94
#